data_AF-A0A349YEM7-F1
#
_entry.id   AF-A0A349YEM7-F1
#
_cell.length_a   1.000
_cell.length_b   1.000
_cell.length_c   1.000
_cell.angle_alpha   90.00
_cell.angle_beta   90.00
_cell.angle_gamma   90.00
#
_symmetry.space_group_name_H-M   'P 1'
#
loop_
_entity.id
_entity.type
_entity.pdbx_description
1 polymer ?
#
loop_
_entity_poly.entity_id
_entity_poly.type
_entity_poly.pdbx_seq_one_letter_code
_entity_poly.pdbx_strand_id
1 'polypeptide(L)' 'PSFDKQFVRDWLESISWNKKPPAPDVPEAIAQKTADKYREALILLTR' A
#
# COMPACT_ATOMS: atom_id res chain seq x y z
N PRO A 1 -1.47 -13.17 6.42
CA PRO A 1 -1.47 -12.19 5.31
C PRO A 1 -1.71 -10.78 5.85
N SER A 2 -0.77 -9.85 5.65
CA SER A 2 -1.01 -8.44 6.02
C SER A 2 -1.95 -7.81 5.00
N PHE A 3 -3.14 -7.42 5.45
CA PHE A 3 -4.12 -6.65 4.69
C PHE A 3 -4.07 -5.18 5.10
N ASP A 4 -2.86 -4.64 5.10
CA ASP A 4 -2.56 -3.27 5.49
C ASP A 4 -1.77 -2.57 4.37
N LYS A 5 -1.31 -1.35 4.66
CA LYS A 5 -0.59 -0.51 3.72
C LYS A 5 0.90 -0.86 3.59
N GLN A 6 1.30 -2.12 3.80
CA GLN A 6 2.70 -2.55 3.73
C GLN A 6 3.34 -2.20 2.38
N PHE A 7 2.64 -2.37 1.26
CA PHE A 7 3.16 -2.01 -0.07
C PHE A 7 3.55 -0.53 -0.19
N VAL A 8 2.79 0.36 0.43
CA VAL A 8 3.09 1.79 0.45
C VAL A 8 4.30 2.07 1.35
N ARG A 9 4.41 1.38 2.50
CA ARG A 9 5.58 1.51 3.38
C ARG A 9 6.85 1.03 2.68
N ASP A 10 6.81 -0.15 2.09
CA ASP A 10 7.94 -0.74 1.37
C ASP A 10 8.36 0.16 0.20
N TRP A 11 7.39 0.74 -0.52
CA TRP A 11 7.68 1.70 -1.58
C TRP A 11 8.33 2.99 -1.03
N LEU A 12 7.78 3.57 0.03
CA LEU A 12 8.35 4.77 0.67
C LEU A 12 9.77 4.52 1.20
N GLU A 13 10.04 3.32 1.71
CA GLU A 13 11.37 2.89 2.13
C GLU A 13 12.32 2.69 0.94
N SER A 14 11.83 2.13 -0.17
CA SER A 14 12.63 1.93 -1.40
C SER A 14 13.14 3.23 -2.02
N ILE A 15 12.35 4.31 -1.93
CA ILE A 15 12.74 5.64 -2.40
C ILE A 15 13.51 6.44 -1.34
N SER A 16 13.85 5.82 -0.20
CA SER A 16 14.51 6.46 0.94
C SER A 16 13.82 7.75 1.40
N TRP A 17 12.48 7.75 1.43
CA TRP A 17 11.73 8.93 1.85
C TRP A 17 11.99 9.20 3.33
N ASN A 18 12.40 10.44 3.63
CA ASN A 18 12.76 10.90 4.98
C ASN A 18 11.56 11.10 5.93
N LYS A 19 10.37 10.61 5.54
CA LYS A 19 9.11 10.71 6.29
C LYS A 19 8.69 12.15 6.61
N LYS A 20 9.21 13.15 5.88
CA LYS A 20 8.81 14.55 6.00
C LYS A 20 7.77 14.92 4.93
N PRO A 21 6.73 15.68 5.29
CA PRO A 21 5.78 16.19 4.31
C PRO A 21 6.42 17.23 3.38
N PRO A 22 5.95 17.34 2.11
CA PRO A 22 4.93 16.52 1.47
C PRO A 22 5.45 15.11 1.12
N ALA A 23 4.58 14.11 1.23
CA ALA A 23 4.89 12.77 0.74
C ALA A 23 4.92 12.77 -0.80
N PRO A 24 5.80 11.98 -1.42
CA PRO A 24 5.80 11.81 -2.87
C PRO A 24 4.52 11.10 -3.32
N ASP A 25 4.06 11.42 -4.53
CA ASP A 25 2.90 10.79 -5.13
C ASP A 25 3.12 9.28 -5.28
N VAL A 26 2.19 8.50 -4.74
CA VAL A 26 2.26 7.04 -4.78
C VAL A 26 2.02 6.56 -6.21
N PRO A 27 2.93 5.75 -6.80
CA PRO A 27 2.73 5.20 -8.13
C PRO A 27 1.47 4.35 -8.19
N GLU A 28 0.74 4.46 -9.30
CA GLU A 28 -0.52 3.75 -9.53
C GLU A 28 -0.38 2.23 -9.34
N ALA A 29 0.76 1.65 -9.74
CA ALA A 29 1.05 0.23 -9.54
C ALA A 29 1.07 -0.18 -8.05
N ILE A 30 1.57 0.67 -7.15
CA ILE A 30 1.62 0.40 -5.70
C ILE A 30 0.23 0.62 -5.09
N ALA A 31 -0.47 1.67 -5.52
CA ALA A 31 -1.85 1.92 -5.11
C ALA A 31 -2.77 0.74 -5.49
N GLN A 32 -2.64 0.22 -6.71
CA GLN A 32 -3.43 -0.91 -7.19
C GLN A 32 -3.13 -2.19 -6.42
N LYS A 33 -1.86 -2.52 -6.17
CA LYS A 33 -1.48 -3.68 -5.32
C LYS A 33 -2.08 -3.60 -3.93
N THR A 34 -2.06 -2.41 -3.34
CA THR A 34 -2.67 -2.16 -2.02
C THR A 34 -4.19 -2.36 -2.08
N ALA A 35 -4.85 -1.83 -3.11
CA ALA A 35 -6.29 -1.97 -3.31
C ALA A 35 -6.71 -3.43 -3.53
N ASP A 36 -5.97 -4.20 -4.32
CA ASP A 36 -6.26 -5.61 -4.58
C ASP A 36 -6.17 -6.46 -3.31
N LYS A 37 -5.22 -6.15 -2.43
CA LYS A 37 -5.13 -6.81 -1.11
C LYS A 37 -6.32 -6.47 -0.22
N TYR A 38 -6.79 -5.23 -0.21
CA TYR A 38 -8.01 -4.88 0.51
C TYR A 38 -9.26 -5.57 -0.07
N ARG A 39 -9.34 -5.73 -1.40
CA ARG A 39 -10.42 -6.50 -2.04
C ARG A 39 -10.38 -7.97 -1.64
N GLU A 40 -9.19 -8.58 -1.61
CA GLU A 40 -9.01 -9.96 -1.13
C GLU A 40 -9.46 -10.11 0.33
N ALA A 41 -9.08 -9.17 1.19
CA ALA A 41 -9.53 -9.14 2.59
C ALA A 41 -11.05 -9.05 2.70
N LEU A 42 -11.67 -8.16 1.93
CA LEU A 42 -13.12 -7.98 1.90
C LEU A 42 -13.81 -9.28 1.51
N ILE A 43 -13.35 -9.95 0.45
CA ILE A 43 -13.90 -11.24 -0.01
C ILE A 43 -13.80 -12.31 1.07
N LEU A 44 -12.67 -12.39 1.77
CA LEU A 44 -12.45 -13.36 2.85
C LEU A 44 -13.34 -13.11 4.07
N LEU A 45 -13.68 -11.85 4.36
CA LEU A 45 -14.47 -11.47 5.54
C LEU A 45 -15.98 -11.52 5.29
N THR A 46 -16.42 -11.47 4.03
CA THR A 46 -17.84 -11.39 3.65
C THR A 46 -18.38 -12.64 2.97
N ARG A 47 -17.58 -13.70 2.87
CA ARG A 47 -18.00 -15.02 2.40
C ARG A 47 -17.89 -16.09 3.47
#